data_AF-A0AA37LKT5-F1
#
_entry.id   AF-A0AA37LKT5-F1
#
_cell.length_a   1.000
_cell.length_b   1.000
_cell.length_c   1.000
_cell.angle_alpha   90.00
_cell.angle_beta   90.00
_cell.angle_gamma   90.00
#
_symmetry.space_group_name_H-M   'P 1'
#
loop_
_entity.id
_entity.type
_entity.pdbx_description
1 polymer ?
#
loop_
_entity_poly.entity_id
_entity_poly.type
_entity_poly.pdbx_seq_one_letter_code
_entity_poly.pdbx_strand_id
1 'polypeptide(L)'
;MPKNTRAQNPGPLRIENFANTTSPADDQMSPVPNFELRDLIADAYELGYYPFLPCPTELFIDIIRVNRLRFLAAHGGVTSTTGSIQSEAEDLLTKIIGFSPETWSETKDKSQEDHLMMAQVYQSAVVLFGISSLESAGAILLSAGWAAVKKIHSCRLLRLLEKTAASCVLKNCTAWPIMVAGFEAKSGKATARAFILGRLEEESRALGVYVPLAAKGVLERFYASSGNSWDDCFDSPYALIT
;
A
#
# COMPACT_ATOMS: atom_id res chain seq x y z
N MET A 1 12.93 -6.37 -43.33
CA MET A 1 12.29 -5.30 -42.54
C MET A 1 12.65 -5.51 -41.07
N PRO A 2 13.31 -4.56 -40.41
CA PRO A 2 13.64 -4.70 -39.00
C PRO A 2 12.39 -4.43 -38.16
N LYS A 3 12.04 -5.38 -37.28
CA LYS A 3 11.01 -5.18 -36.26
C LYS A 3 11.56 -4.16 -35.26
N ASN A 4 10.89 -3.02 -35.19
CA ASN A 4 11.19 -1.94 -34.25
C ASN A 4 10.75 -2.38 -32.85
N THR A 5 11.63 -3.08 -32.12
CA THR A 5 11.40 -3.40 -30.71
C THR A 5 11.59 -2.11 -29.93
N ARG A 6 10.49 -1.37 -29.75
CA ARG A 6 10.45 -0.20 -28.90
C ARG A 6 10.76 -0.68 -27.48
N ALA A 7 11.95 -0.38 -26.97
CA ALA A 7 12.29 -0.60 -25.58
C ALA A 7 11.20 0.07 -24.73
N GLN A 8 10.47 -0.73 -23.95
CA GLN A 8 9.55 -0.21 -22.94
C GLN A 8 10.41 0.55 -21.93
N ASN A 9 10.22 1.87 -21.91
CA ASN A 9 10.73 2.71 -20.84
C ASN A 9 10.29 2.09 -19.50
N PRO A 10 11.15 1.97 -18.48
CA PRO A 10 10.77 1.45 -17.15
C PRO A 10 9.95 2.47 -16.31
N GLY A 11 9.63 3.64 -16.86
CA GLY A 11 8.84 4.68 -16.22
C GLY A 11 7.35 4.37 -15.93
N PRO A 12 6.60 3.63 -16.78
CA PRO A 12 5.16 3.35 -16.57
C PRO A 12 4.88 2.41 -15.40
N LEU A 13 5.75 1.42 -15.16
CA LEU A 13 5.57 0.35 -14.16
C LEU A 13 5.43 0.89 -12.71
N ARG A 14 5.91 2.11 -12.46
CA ARG A 14 6.01 2.75 -11.13
C ARG A 14 4.68 3.25 -10.61
N ILE A 15 3.98 4.01 -11.45
CA ILE A 15 2.71 4.65 -11.11
C ILE A 15 1.63 3.59 -10.99
N GLU A 16 1.66 2.59 -11.87
CA GLU A 16 0.69 1.51 -11.93
C GLU A 16 0.56 0.75 -10.61
N ASN A 17 1.68 0.35 -9.99
CA ASN A 17 1.66 -0.47 -8.77
C ASN A 17 0.98 0.24 -7.59
N PHE A 18 1.32 1.50 -7.35
CA PHE A 18 0.71 2.25 -6.27
C PHE A 18 -0.66 2.84 -6.64
N ALA A 19 -0.89 3.18 -7.91
CA ALA A 19 -2.22 3.58 -8.37
C ALA A 19 -3.24 2.48 -8.14
N ASN A 20 -2.88 1.23 -8.43
CA ASN A 20 -3.73 0.06 -8.17
C ASN A 20 -4.06 -0.13 -6.69
N THR A 21 -3.22 0.34 -5.76
CA THR A 21 -3.56 0.30 -4.32
C THR A 21 -4.68 1.27 -3.95
N THR A 22 -4.86 2.34 -4.72
CA THR A 22 -5.90 3.39 -4.52
C THR A 22 -6.89 3.42 -5.69
N SER A 23 -7.22 2.22 -6.19
CA SER A 23 -8.25 1.97 -7.21
C SER A 23 -9.13 0.80 -6.76
N PRO A 24 -10.39 0.70 -7.21
CA PRO A 24 -11.22 -0.48 -7.03
C PRO A 24 -10.57 -1.72 -7.65
N ALA A 25 -10.88 -2.91 -7.13
CA ALA A 25 -10.31 -4.17 -7.64
C ALA A 25 -10.73 -4.50 -9.09
N ASP A 26 -11.90 -4.02 -9.53
CA ASP A 26 -12.47 -4.19 -10.87
C ASP A 26 -12.06 -3.09 -11.87
N ASP A 27 -11.38 -2.03 -11.41
CA ASP A 27 -10.89 -0.91 -12.23
C ASP A 27 -9.37 -0.68 -12.05
N GLN A 28 -8.61 -1.78 -11.92
CA GLN A 28 -7.15 -1.72 -11.85
C GLN A 28 -6.52 -1.73 -13.25
N MET A 29 -5.41 -1.01 -13.43
CA MET A 29 -4.51 -1.32 -14.54
C MET A 29 -3.95 -2.73 -14.33
N SER A 30 -4.00 -3.59 -15.34
CA SER A 30 -3.69 -5.02 -15.17
C SER A 30 -2.36 -5.23 -14.43
N PRO A 31 -2.37 -5.81 -13.22
CA PRO A 31 -1.15 -5.99 -12.41
C PRO A 31 -0.35 -7.24 -12.81
N VAL A 32 -0.85 -8.02 -13.77
CA VAL A 32 -0.23 -9.30 -14.20
C VAL A 32 1.19 -9.11 -14.74
N PRO A 33 1.46 -8.15 -15.66
CA PRO A 33 2.83 -7.93 -16.14
C PRO A 33 3.79 -7.52 -15.02
N ASN A 34 3.33 -6.70 -14.07
CA ASN A 34 4.15 -6.28 -12.93
C ASN A 34 4.47 -7.45 -12.01
N PHE A 35 3.54 -8.39 -11.84
CA PHE A 35 3.78 -9.63 -11.10
C PHE A 35 4.74 -10.58 -11.83
N GLU A 36 4.65 -10.69 -13.16
CA GLU A 36 5.58 -11.50 -13.95
C GLU A 36 7.00 -10.94 -13.92
N LEU A 37 7.13 -9.60 -13.95
CA LEU A 37 8.41 -8.89 -13.90
C LEU A 37 8.91 -8.60 -12.48
N ARG A 38 8.25 -9.11 -11.43
CA ARG A 38 8.53 -8.75 -10.03
C ARG A 38 10.00 -8.98 -9.63
N ASP A 39 10.66 -10.00 -10.17
CA ASP A 39 12.04 -10.33 -9.80
C ASP A 39 13.00 -9.28 -10.42
N LEU A 40 12.76 -8.87 -11.67
CA LEU A 40 13.46 -7.74 -12.30
C LEU A 40 13.16 -6.41 -11.60
N ILE A 41 11.92 -6.21 -11.14
CA ILE A 41 11.54 -5.02 -10.38
C ILE A 41 12.28 -4.99 -9.04
N ALA A 42 12.43 -6.13 -8.35
CA ALA A 42 13.17 -6.24 -7.11
C ALA A 42 14.64 -5.85 -7.31
N ASP A 43 15.30 -6.40 -8.34
CA ASP A 43 16.69 -6.06 -8.68
C ASP A 43 16.83 -4.56 -8.97
N ALA A 44 15.93 -3.99 -9.78
CA ALA A 44 15.95 -2.56 -10.10
C ALA A 44 15.70 -1.67 -8.87
N TYR A 45 14.90 -2.14 -7.91
CA TYR A 45 14.61 -1.45 -6.65
C TYR A 45 15.83 -1.41 -5.74
N GLU A 46 16.51 -2.54 -5.56
CA GLU A 46 17.72 -2.63 -4.73
C GLU A 46 18.88 -1.80 -5.28
N LEU A 47 19.00 -1.72 -6.60
CA LEU A 47 20.00 -0.89 -7.27
C LEU A 47 19.69 0.61 -7.25
N GLY A 48 18.55 1.02 -6.67
CA GLY A 48 18.12 2.42 -6.63
C GLY A 48 17.66 2.97 -7.98
N TYR A 49 17.42 2.12 -8.97
CA TYR A 49 16.87 2.48 -10.29
C TYR A 49 15.33 2.56 -10.29
N TYR A 50 14.69 2.36 -9.14
CA TYR A 50 13.26 2.49 -8.89
C TYR A 50 12.99 3.67 -7.93
N PRO A 51 11.78 4.28 -7.87
CA PRO A 51 11.50 5.43 -7.02
C PRO A 51 12.02 5.27 -5.59
N PHE A 52 12.48 6.39 -5.04
CA PHE A 52 13.07 6.55 -3.71
C PHE A 52 12.02 6.31 -2.62
N LEU A 53 11.55 5.08 -2.52
CA LEU A 53 10.63 4.60 -1.51
C LEU A 53 11.46 3.97 -0.39
N PRO A 54 11.28 4.37 0.86
CA PRO A 54 11.93 3.71 2.00
C PRO A 54 11.18 2.45 2.44
N CYS A 55 10.46 1.82 1.51
CA CYS A 55 9.84 0.52 1.70
C CYS A 55 10.91 -0.58 1.52
N PRO A 56 10.98 -1.58 2.40
CA PRO A 56 11.69 -2.82 2.12
C PRO A 56 11.26 -3.43 0.78
N THR A 57 12.22 -3.87 -0.04
CA THR A 57 11.96 -4.47 -1.36
C THR A 57 10.96 -5.61 -1.27
N GLU A 58 11.09 -6.47 -0.26
CA GLU A 58 10.22 -7.63 -0.04
C GLU A 58 8.76 -7.22 0.16
N LEU A 59 8.52 -6.18 0.97
CA LEU A 59 7.19 -5.64 1.21
C LEU A 59 6.64 -4.94 -0.03
N PHE A 60 7.50 -4.26 -0.81
CA PHE A 60 7.09 -3.67 -2.08
C PHE A 60 6.63 -4.73 -3.09
N ILE A 61 7.36 -5.84 -3.21
CA ILE A 61 6.92 -6.97 -4.03
C ILE A 61 5.62 -7.57 -3.51
N ASP A 62 5.42 -7.62 -2.19
CA ASP A 62 4.18 -8.10 -1.61
C ASP A 62 2.98 -7.19 -1.94
N ILE A 63 3.15 -5.87 -2.08
CA ILE A 63 2.11 -4.96 -2.62
C ILE A 63 1.70 -5.37 -4.04
N ILE A 64 2.67 -5.69 -4.91
CA ILE A 64 2.40 -6.14 -6.28
C ILE A 64 1.58 -7.44 -6.27
N ARG A 65 1.93 -8.37 -5.39
CA ARG A 65 1.20 -9.64 -5.22
C ARG A 65 -0.23 -9.41 -4.73
N VAL A 66 -0.44 -8.51 -3.76
CA VAL A 66 -1.78 -8.14 -3.28
C VAL A 66 -2.62 -7.57 -4.43
N ASN A 67 -2.07 -6.64 -5.22
CA ASN A 67 -2.78 -6.10 -6.39
C ASN A 67 -3.18 -7.21 -7.38
N ARG A 68 -2.29 -8.15 -7.68
CA ARG A 68 -2.63 -9.32 -8.52
C ARG A 68 -3.80 -10.12 -7.94
N LEU A 69 -3.77 -10.43 -6.66
CA LEU A 69 -4.82 -11.23 -6.02
C LEU A 69 -6.18 -10.51 -6.02
N ARG A 70 -6.20 -9.20 -5.77
CA ARG A 70 -7.41 -8.36 -5.90
C ARG A 70 -7.96 -8.40 -7.32
N PHE A 71 -7.10 -8.19 -8.32
CA PHE A 71 -7.47 -8.25 -9.73
C PHE A 71 -8.06 -9.62 -10.10
N LEU A 72 -7.41 -10.72 -9.69
CA LEU A 72 -7.88 -12.08 -9.95
C LEU A 72 -9.19 -12.40 -9.26
N ALA A 73 -9.42 -11.88 -8.06
CA ALA A 73 -10.69 -12.07 -7.36
C ALA A 73 -11.84 -11.30 -8.04
N ALA A 74 -11.60 -10.08 -8.50
CA ALA A 74 -12.58 -9.27 -9.22
C ALA A 74 -12.89 -9.77 -10.64
N HIS A 75 -11.89 -10.33 -11.34
CA HIS A 75 -12.01 -10.72 -12.77
C HIS A 75 -12.05 -12.23 -13.00
N GLY A 76 -11.89 -13.03 -11.94
CA GLY A 76 -11.86 -14.49 -12.02
C GLY A 76 -13.24 -15.09 -12.24
N GLY A 77 -13.63 -15.30 -13.50
CA GLY A 77 -14.72 -16.20 -13.85
C GLY A 77 -14.26 -17.67 -13.89
N VAL A 78 -15.04 -18.59 -13.30
CA VAL A 78 -15.14 -20.08 -13.40
C VAL A 78 -13.85 -20.96 -13.43
N THR A 79 -12.70 -20.50 -13.90
CA THR A 79 -11.48 -21.31 -14.11
C THR A 79 -10.45 -21.21 -12.98
N SER A 80 -10.55 -20.21 -12.10
CA SER A 80 -9.75 -20.15 -10.87
C SER A 80 -10.63 -20.62 -9.72
N THR A 81 -10.30 -21.77 -9.13
CA THR A 81 -10.97 -22.27 -7.93
C THR A 81 -10.79 -21.20 -6.84
N THR A 82 -11.88 -20.56 -6.41
CA THR A 82 -11.88 -19.49 -5.39
C THR A 82 -11.04 -19.85 -4.15
N GLY A 83 -11.05 -21.14 -3.76
CA GLY A 83 -10.22 -21.64 -2.66
C GLY A 83 -8.70 -21.54 -2.89
N SER A 84 -8.23 -21.57 -4.15
CA SER A 84 -6.81 -21.37 -4.48
C SER A 84 -6.38 -19.92 -4.30
N ILE A 85 -7.22 -18.96 -4.69
CA ILE A 85 -6.94 -17.52 -4.51
C ILE A 85 -6.94 -17.18 -3.02
N GLN A 86 -7.92 -17.70 -2.28
CA GLN A 86 -7.99 -17.49 -0.84
C GLN A 86 -6.77 -18.04 -0.11
N SER A 87 -6.37 -19.29 -0.39
CA SER A 87 -5.17 -19.87 0.23
C SER A 87 -3.91 -19.05 -0.10
N GLU A 88 -3.73 -18.66 -1.36
CA GLU A 88 -2.57 -17.84 -1.77
C GLU A 88 -2.56 -16.47 -1.06
N ALA A 89 -3.72 -15.86 -0.87
CA ALA A 89 -3.88 -14.60 -0.16
C ALA A 89 -3.58 -14.72 1.34
N GLU A 90 -4.08 -15.75 2.01
CA GLU A 90 -3.85 -15.99 3.43
C GLU A 90 -2.37 -16.34 3.72
N ASP A 91 -1.73 -17.12 2.84
CA ASP A 91 -0.30 -17.42 2.92
C ASP A 91 0.55 -16.16 2.74
N LEU A 92 0.18 -15.30 1.76
CA LEU A 92 0.84 -14.02 1.55
C LEU A 92 0.70 -13.10 2.78
N LEU A 93 -0.49 -12.99 3.37
CA LEU A 93 -0.70 -12.21 4.58
C LEU A 93 0.13 -12.72 5.75
N THR A 94 0.20 -14.04 5.92
CA THR A 94 1.04 -14.67 6.95
C THR A 94 2.52 -14.31 6.74
N LYS A 95 3.00 -14.34 5.49
CA LYS A 95 4.36 -13.90 5.13
C LYS A 95 4.60 -12.43 5.49
N ILE A 96 3.69 -11.52 5.13
CA ILE A 96 3.84 -10.08 5.40
C ILE A 96 3.85 -9.81 6.92
N ILE A 97 2.97 -10.48 7.67
CA ILE A 97 2.93 -10.38 9.14
C ILE A 97 4.23 -10.90 9.76
N GLY A 98 4.78 -11.99 9.23
CA GLY A 98 6.03 -12.60 9.67
C GLY A 98 7.30 -11.85 9.26
N PHE A 99 7.21 -10.81 8.44
CA PHE A 99 8.35 -9.96 8.09
C PHE A 99 8.99 -9.38 9.37
N SER A 100 10.33 -9.36 9.42
CA SER A 100 11.10 -8.83 10.56
C SER A 100 11.77 -7.51 10.18
N PRO A 101 11.17 -6.35 10.52
CA PRO A 101 11.80 -5.04 10.35
C PRO A 101 13.18 -4.95 11.00
N GLU A 102 13.35 -5.59 12.16
CA GLU A 102 14.58 -5.60 12.94
C GLU A 102 15.71 -6.26 12.15
N THR A 103 15.51 -7.51 11.72
CA THR A 103 16.49 -8.25 10.91
C THR A 103 16.77 -7.56 9.58
N TRP A 104 15.75 -7.00 8.93
CA TRP A 104 15.94 -6.26 7.68
C TRP A 104 16.80 -5.01 7.90
N SER A 105 16.56 -4.25 8.98
CA SER A 105 17.28 -3.02 9.26
C SER A 105 18.76 -3.23 9.57
N GLU A 106 19.12 -4.37 10.19
CA GLU A 106 20.50 -4.76 10.49
C GLU A 106 21.37 -4.91 9.23
N THR A 107 20.76 -5.16 8.07
CA THR A 107 21.46 -5.25 6.78
C THR A 107 21.87 -3.88 6.22
N LYS A 108 21.53 -2.78 6.90
CA LYS A 108 21.76 -1.42 6.40
C LYS A 108 22.89 -0.73 7.15
N ASP A 109 23.95 -0.37 6.42
CA ASP A 109 25.19 0.18 6.97
C ASP A 109 25.05 1.55 7.67
N LYS A 110 24.04 2.35 7.31
CA LYS A 110 23.81 3.71 7.84
C LYS A 110 22.35 3.92 8.18
N SER A 111 22.10 4.81 9.16
CA SER A 111 20.75 5.22 9.56
C SER A 111 19.83 4.04 9.91
N GLN A 112 20.37 3.03 10.61
CA GLN A 112 19.65 1.81 10.96
C GLN A 112 18.34 2.10 11.71
N GLU A 113 18.32 3.09 12.60
CA GLU A 113 17.10 3.48 13.34
C GLU A 113 16.01 4.05 12.42
N ASP A 114 16.39 4.89 11.47
CA ASP A 114 15.47 5.45 10.47
C ASP A 114 14.94 4.35 9.54
N HIS A 115 15.82 3.45 9.08
CA HIS A 115 15.44 2.29 8.28
C HIS A 115 14.52 1.35 9.03
N LEU A 116 14.80 1.06 10.30
CA LEU A 116 13.93 0.27 11.16
C LEU A 116 12.56 0.93 11.29
N MET A 117 12.50 2.23 11.60
CA MET A 117 11.25 2.97 11.70
C MET A 117 10.43 2.84 10.41
N MET A 118 11.06 3.06 9.25
CA MET A 118 10.36 2.96 7.96
C MET A 118 9.92 1.53 7.64
N ALA A 119 10.75 0.52 7.92
CA ALA A 119 10.36 -0.88 7.76
C ALA A 119 9.14 -1.24 8.62
N GLN A 120 9.07 -0.74 9.87
CA GLN A 120 7.92 -0.93 10.75
C GLN A 120 6.66 -0.20 10.27
N VAL A 121 6.81 1.01 9.73
CA VAL A 121 5.73 1.79 9.11
C VAL A 121 5.17 1.03 7.91
N TYR A 122 6.04 0.64 6.97
CA TYR A 122 5.63 -0.05 5.75
C TYR A 122 5.06 -1.43 6.04
N GLN A 123 5.63 -2.21 6.97
CA GLN A 123 5.03 -3.49 7.36
C GLN A 123 3.59 -3.30 7.82
N SER A 124 3.34 -2.34 8.71
CA SER A 124 1.99 -2.10 9.23
C SER A 124 1.03 -1.64 8.14
N ALA A 125 1.48 -0.76 7.25
CA ALA A 125 0.68 -0.31 6.12
C ALA A 125 0.38 -1.44 5.13
N VAL A 126 1.36 -2.30 4.79
CA VAL A 126 1.15 -3.41 3.87
C VAL A 126 0.25 -4.49 4.45
N VAL A 127 0.32 -4.78 5.76
CA VAL A 127 -0.64 -5.68 6.43
C VAL A 127 -2.07 -5.13 6.33
N LEU A 128 -2.27 -3.85 6.65
CA LEU A 128 -3.59 -3.23 6.62
C LEU A 128 -4.16 -3.16 5.21
N PHE A 129 -3.34 -2.70 4.26
CA PHE A 129 -3.70 -2.70 2.84
C PHE A 129 -4.07 -4.11 2.38
N GLY A 130 -3.20 -5.09 2.64
CA GLY A 130 -3.43 -6.49 2.28
C GLY A 130 -4.78 -6.99 2.78
N ILE A 131 -5.02 -6.93 4.09
CA ILE A 131 -6.27 -7.45 4.67
C ILE A 131 -7.48 -6.68 4.13
N SER A 132 -7.50 -5.35 4.28
CA SER A 132 -8.69 -4.55 3.96
C SER A 132 -9.04 -4.58 2.47
N SER A 133 -8.03 -4.58 1.59
CA SER A 133 -8.25 -4.60 0.14
C SER A 133 -8.56 -5.98 -0.42
N LEU A 134 -8.01 -7.06 0.17
CA LEU A 134 -8.35 -8.44 -0.21
C LEU A 134 -9.73 -8.84 0.32
N GLU A 135 -10.12 -8.40 1.52
CA GLU A 135 -11.50 -8.56 2.03
C GLU A 135 -12.49 -7.84 1.11
N SER A 136 -12.18 -6.60 0.69
CA SER A 136 -13.00 -5.81 -0.23
C SER A 136 -13.20 -6.50 -1.58
N ALA A 137 -12.13 -7.06 -2.15
CA ALA A 137 -12.18 -7.77 -3.43
C ALA A 137 -12.79 -9.19 -3.33
N GLY A 138 -13.15 -9.66 -2.14
CA GLY A 138 -13.63 -11.03 -1.92
C GLY A 138 -12.54 -12.12 -2.06
N ALA A 139 -11.26 -11.73 -2.05
CA ALA A 139 -10.13 -12.66 -2.14
C ALA A 139 -9.90 -13.43 -0.83
N ILE A 140 -10.33 -12.86 0.30
CA ILE A 140 -10.34 -13.54 1.62
C ILE A 140 -11.67 -13.28 2.33
N LEU A 141 -12.01 -14.15 3.29
CA LEU A 141 -13.21 -14.00 4.09
C LEU A 141 -12.96 -13.11 5.31
N LEU A 142 -13.98 -12.32 5.68
CA LEU A 142 -13.96 -11.57 6.93
C LEU A 142 -13.85 -12.54 8.12
N SER A 143 -12.90 -12.28 9.02
CA SER A 143 -12.71 -13.10 10.21
C SER A 143 -12.35 -12.27 11.44
N ALA A 144 -12.67 -12.79 12.62
CA ALA A 144 -12.25 -12.16 13.88
C ALA A 144 -10.71 -12.11 14.03
N GLY A 145 -10.00 -13.08 13.45
CA GLY A 145 -8.54 -13.10 13.41
C GLY A 145 -7.99 -11.90 12.62
N TRP A 146 -8.48 -11.70 11.40
CA TRP A 146 -8.08 -10.56 10.56
C TRP A 146 -8.46 -9.22 11.19
N ALA A 147 -9.64 -9.12 11.79
CA ALA A 147 -10.03 -7.91 12.53
C ALA A 147 -9.08 -7.58 13.69
N ALA A 148 -8.61 -8.59 14.43
CA ALA A 148 -7.63 -8.40 15.51
C ALA A 148 -6.27 -7.93 14.98
N VAL A 149 -5.79 -8.54 13.89
CA VAL A 149 -4.54 -8.13 13.22
C VAL A 149 -4.64 -6.69 12.72
N LYS A 150 -5.73 -6.32 12.03
CA LYS A 150 -5.95 -4.94 11.59
C LYS A 150 -5.93 -3.95 12.75
N LYS A 151 -6.59 -4.28 13.86
CA LYS A 151 -6.58 -3.40 15.05
C LYS A 151 -5.16 -3.19 15.60
N ILE A 152 -4.35 -4.24 15.68
CA ILE A 152 -2.96 -4.17 16.15
C ILE A 152 -2.13 -3.28 15.22
N HIS A 153 -2.18 -3.54 13.92
CA HIS A 153 -1.38 -2.82 12.94
C HIS A 153 -1.86 -1.38 12.72
N SER A 154 -3.17 -1.10 12.82
CA SER A 154 -3.73 0.26 12.74
C SER A 154 -3.24 1.14 13.89
N CYS A 155 -3.31 0.62 15.13
CA CYS A 155 -2.75 1.30 16.30
C CYS A 155 -1.23 1.51 16.18
N ARG A 156 -0.50 0.50 15.70
CA ARG A 156 0.96 0.58 15.50
C ARG A 156 1.30 1.63 14.45
N LEU A 157 0.64 1.59 13.29
CA LEU A 157 0.87 2.50 12.16
C LEU A 157 0.62 3.95 12.57
N LEU A 158 -0.53 4.26 13.19
CA LEU A 158 -0.84 5.62 13.61
C LEU A 158 0.24 6.20 14.54
N ARG A 159 0.66 5.44 15.55
CA ARG A 159 1.73 5.83 16.48
C ARG A 159 3.08 6.04 15.78
N LEU A 160 3.41 5.20 14.80
CA LEU A 160 4.64 5.35 14.03
C LEU A 160 4.57 6.61 13.14
N LEU A 161 3.43 6.87 12.50
CA LEU A 161 3.20 8.07 11.71
C LEU A 161 3.34 9.34 12.54
N GLU A 162 2.77 9.37 13.74
CA GLU A 162 2.95 10.47 14.70
C GLU A 162 4.42 10.71 15.03
N LYS A 163 5.21 9.65 15.23
CA LYS A 163 6.66 9.77 15.45
C LYS A 163 7.40 10.28 14.22
N THR A 164 7.10 9.75 13.03
CA THR A 164 7.76 10.20 11.78
C THR A 164 7.44 11.65 11.44
N ALA A 165 6.27 12.17 11.83
CA ALA A 165 5.90 13.56 11.61
C ALA A 165 6.84 14.56 12.30
N ALA A 166 7.52 14.16 13.38
CA ALA A 166 8.52 14.98 14.07
C ALA A 166 9.89 15.00 13.35
N SER A 167 10.14 14.07 12.42
CA SER A 167 11.39 14.00 11.66
C SER A 167 11.29 14.85 10.38
N CYS A 168 12.31 15.67 10.11
CA CYS A 168 12.35 16.47 8.88
C CYS A 168 12.53 15.60 7.62
N VAL A 169 13.12 14.42 7.75
CA VAL A 169 13.39 13.50 6.64
C VAL A 169 12.25 12.49 6.49
N LEU A 170 11.92 11.75 7.56
CA LEU A 170 11.00 10.62 7.48
C LEU A 170 9.54 11.03 7.23
N LYS A 171 9.17 12.27 7.56
CA LYS A 171 7.78 12.72 7.37
C LYS A 171 7.32 12.74 5.92
N ASN A 172 8.27 12.85 4.97
CA ASN A 172 7.99 12.85 3.53
C ASN A 172 8.07 11.44 2.92
N CYS A 173 8.37 10.44 3.75
CA CYS A 173 8.57 9.05 3.33
C CYS A 173 7.33 8.18 3.54
N THR A 174 6.24 8.79 4.00
CA THR A 174 5.05 8.12 4.54
C THR A 174 3.77 8.44 3.77
N ALA A 175 3.85 9.03 2.57
CA ALA A 175 2.68 9.38 1.76
C ALA A 175 1.69 8.21 1.60
N TRP A 176 2.16 7.08 1.07
CA TRP A 176 1.31 5.88 0.93
C TRP A 176 0.86 5.29 2.28
N PRO A 177 1.74 5.09 3.29
CA PRO A 177 1.31 4.69 4.63
C PRO A 177 0.23 5.58 5.26
N ILE A 178 0.26 6.90 5.03
CA ILE A 178 -0.77 7.85 5.51
C ILE A 178 -2.11 7.56 4.83
N MET A 179 -2.13 7.21 3.54
CA MET A 179 -3.36 6.82 2.84
C MET A 179 -4.01 5.58 3.47
N VAL A 180 -3.20 4.55 3.73
CA VAL A 180 -3.67 3.32 4.38
C VAL A 180 -4.20 3.62 5.79
N ALA A 181 -3.48 4.43 6.58
CA ALA A 181 -3.94 4.84 7.91
C ALA A 181 -5.22 5.68 7.85
N GLY A 182 -5.41 6.49 6.80
CA GLY A 182 -6.61 7.26 6.56
C GLY A 182 -7.84 6.37 6.37
N PHE A 183 -7.73 5.32 5.56
CA PHE A 183 -8.80 4.34 5.43
C PHE A 183 -9.21 3.76 6.79
N GLU A 184 -8.24 3.24 7.54
CA GLU A 184 -8.47 2.61 8.85
C GLU A 184 -9.01 3.58 9.90
N ALA A 185 -8.70 4.88 9.78
CA ALA A 185 -9.15 5.91 10.70
C ALA A 185 -10.67 6.16 10.65
N LYS A 186 -11.39 5.68 9.63
CA LYS A 186 -12.86 5.80 9.56
C LYS A 186 -13.55 5.17 10.77
N SER A 187 -13.12 3.97 11.16
CA SER A 187 -13.62 3.25 12.33
C SER A 187 -13.00 3.72 13.66
N GLY A 188 -12.08 4.69 13.59
CA GLY A 188 -11.29 5.18 14.70
C GLY A 188 -11.81 6.47 15.34
N LYS A 189 -10.96 7.06 16.18
CA LYS A 189 -11.25 8.33 16.87
C LYS A 189 -11.21 9.51 15.91
N ALA A 190 -12.03 10.53 16.18
CA ALA A 190 -12.00 11.79 15.44
C ALA A 190 -10.61 12.45 15.42
N THR A 191 -9.83 12.30 16.50
CA THR A 191 -8.45 12.80 16.59
C THR A 191 -7.51 12.14 15.60
N ALA A 192 -7.66 10.83 15.33
CA ALA A 192 -6.86 10.11 14.34
C ALA A 192 -7.16 10.62 12.93
N ARG A 193 -8.45 10.81 12.61
CA ARG A 193 -8.88 11.41 11.33
C ARG A 193 -8.31 12.81 11.15
N ALA A 194 -8.42 13.66 12.18
CA ALA A 194 -7.88 15.02 12.13
C ALA A 194 -6.35 15.04 11.92
N PHE A 195 -5.61 14.15 12.59
CA PHE A 195 -4.17 14.00 12.40
C PHE A 195 -3.84 13.64 10.94
N ILE A 196 -4.48 12.62 10.37
CA ILE A 196 -4.23 12.18 8.99
C ILE A 196 -4.53 13.29 7.98
N LEU A 197 -5.71 13.91 8.07
CA LEU A 197 -6.10 14.98 7.14
C LEU A 197 -5.19 16.20 7.25
N GLY A 198 -4.76 16.55 8.48
CA GLY A 198 -3.80 17.63 8.72
C GLY A 198 -2.42 17.34 8.14
N ARG A 199 -1.95 16.08 8.24
CA ARG A 199 -0.67 15.65 7.65
C ARG A 199 -0.67 15.75 6.13
N LEU A 200 -1.74 15.32 5.47
CA LEU A 200 -1.89 15.45 4.02
C LEU A 200 -1.88 16.92 3.57
N GLU A 201 -2.54 17.80 4.33
CA GLU A 201 -2.53 19.24 4.04
C GLU A 201 -1.14 19.87 4.23
N GLU A 202 -0.42 19.50 5.30
CA GLU A 202 0.94 19.96 5.54
C GLU A 202 1.89 19.49 4.42
N GLU A 203 1.78 18.22 4.01
CA GLU A 203 2.61 17.64 2.95
C GLU A 203 2.38 18.32 1.61
N SER A 204 1.11 18.56 1.22
CA SER A 204 0.80 19.33 0.01
C SER A 204 1.42 20.72 0.04
N ARG A 205 1.31 21.42 1.18
CA ARG A 205 1.88 22.76 1.34
C ARG A 205 3.41 22.77 1.28
N ALA A 206 4.04 21.77 1.88
CA ALA A 206 5.49 21.65 1.95
C ALA A 206 6.12 21.29 0.60
N LEU A 207 5.49 20.39 -0.16
CA LEU A 207 5.97 19.92 -1.46
C LEU A 207 5.49 20.80 -2.63
N GLY A 208 4.43 21.60 -2.42
CA GLY A 208 3.82 22.40 -3.49
C GLY A 208 3.06 21.55 -4.52
N VAL A 209 2.57 20.38 -4.12
CA VAL A 209 1.88 19.41 -5.01
C VAL A 209 0.44 19.17 -4.57
N TYR A 210 -0.43 18.88 -5.53
CA TYR A 210 -1.87 18.71 -5.29
C TYR A 210 -2.27 17.33 -4.76
N VAL A 211 -1.47 16.28 -5.03
CA VAL A 211 -1.87 14.88 -4.76
C VAL A 211 -2.31 14.63 -3.30
N PRO A 212 -1.63 15.13 -2.25
CA PRO A 212 -2.08 14.94 -0.88
C PRO A 212 -3.43 15.62 -0.58
N LEU A 213 -3.76 16.73 -1.23
CA LEU A 213 -5.09 17.37 -1.10
C LEU A 213 -6.18 16.56 -1.80
N ALA A 214 -5.88 15.97 -2.97
CA ALA A 214 -6.80 15.04 -3.63
C ALA A 214 -7.12 13.84 -2.72
N ALA A 215 -6.08 13.26 -2.13
CA ALA A 215 -6.16 12.22 -1.12
C ALA A 215 -7.01 12.61 0.10
N LYS A 216 -6.77 13.81 0.65
CA LYS A 216 -7.57 14.39 1.74
C LYS A 216 -9.05 14.43 1.37
N GLY A 217 -9.37 14.91 0.17
CA GLY A 217 -10.75 14.98 -0.31
C GLY A 217 -11.41 13.61 -0.49
N VAL A 218 -10.67 12.59 -0.93
CA VAL A 218 -11.16 11.19 -0.99
C VAL A 218 -11.53 10.70 0.41
N LEU A 219 -10.62 10.86 1.38
CA LEU A 219 -10.86 10.43 2.76
C LEU A 219 -12.02 11.17 3.43
N GLU A 220 -12.17 12.48 3.19
CA GLU A 220 -13.30 13.26 3.72
C GLU A 220 -14.65 12.76 3.19
N ARG A 221 -14.73 12.50 1.87
CA ARG A 221 -15.93 11.88 1.26
C ARG A 221 -16.20 10.50 1.85
N PHE A 222 -15.15 9.69 1.98
CA PHE A 222 -15.28 8.37 2.59
C PHE A 222 -15.77 8.49 4.04
N TYR A 223 -15.24 9.38 4.88
CA TYR A 223 -15.71 9.54 6.25
C TYR A 223 -17.17 9.99 6.36
N ALA A 224 -17.69 10.71 5.36
CA ALA A 224 -19.10 11.11 5.29
C ALA A 224 -20.02 10.02 4.71
N SER A 225 -19.48 9.01 4.02
CA SER A 225 -20.26 7.94 3.39
C SER A 225 -20.63 6.82 4.36
N SER A 226 -21.59 5.97 3.98
CA SER A 226 -21.94 4.75 4.72
C SER A 226 -21.05 3.54 4.39
N GLY A 227 -20.22 3.61 3.35
CA GLY A 227 -19.34 2.52 2.92
C GLY A 227 -18.28 2.18 3.96
N ASN A 228 -17.72 0.98 3.96
CA ASN A 228 -16.73 0.56 4.96
C ASN A 228 -15.64 -0.35 4.38
N SER A 229 -15.72 -0.67 3.10
CA SER A 229 -14.72 -1.47 2.38
C SER A 229 -13.65 -0.58 1.76
N TRP A 230 -12.52 -1.20 1.40
CA TRP A 230 -11.42 -0.50 0.74
C TRP A 230 -11.87 0.15 -0.58
N ASP A 231 -12.67 -0.57 -1.37
CA ASP A 231 -13.15 -0.10 -2.67
C ASP A 231 -14.28 0.94 -2.52
N ASP A 232 -14.98 1.03 -1.37
CA ASP A 232 -15.86 2.17 -1.04
C ASP A 232 -15.07 3.48 -0.79
N CYS A 233 -13.83 3.36 -0.32
CA CYS A 233 -12.97 4.51 -0.05
C CYS A 233 -12.26 4.97 -1.32
N PHE A 234 -11.73 4.02 -2.09
CA PHE A 234 -11.03 4.26 -3.34
C PHE A 234 -11.90 3.78 -4.49
N ASP A 235 -13.03 4.47 -4.68
CA ASP A 235 -14.12 4.15 -5.63
C ASP A 235 -13.79 4.46 -7.11
N SER A 236 -12.61 4.99 -7.39
CA SER A 236 -12.11 5.29 -8.73
C SER A 236 -10.57 5.23 -8.76
N PRO A 237 -9.92 5.08 -9.93
CA PRO A 237 -8.46 5.06 -10.00
C PRO A 237 -7.85 6.44 -9.73
N TYR A 238 -7.34 6.65 -8.51
CA TYR A 238 -6.88 7.98 -8.08
C TYR A 238 -5.37 8.24 -8.24
N ALA A 239 -4.53 7.20 -8.31
CA ALA A 239 -3.06 7.34 -8.37
C ALA A 239 -2.46 8.26 -7.28
N LEU A 240 -2.84 8.03 -6.02
CA LEU A 240 -2.48 8.91 -4.88
C LEU A 240 -1.06 8.64 -4.36
N ILE A 241 -0.05 9.04 -5.15
CA ILE A 241 1.36 8.99 -4.78
C ILE A 241 2.08 10.32 -5.04
N THR A 242 3.01 10.67 -4.16
CA THR A 242 3.89 11.85 -4.25
C THR A 242 5.33 11.48 -4.57
#